data_AF-M7SYJ9-F1
#
_entry.id   AF-M7SYJ9-F1
#
_cell.length_a   1.000
_cell.length_b   1.000
_cell.length_c   1.000
_cell.angle_alpha   90.00
_cell.angle_beta   90.00
_cell.angle_gamma   90.00
#
_symmetry.space_group_name_H-M   'P 1'
#
loop_
_entity.id
_entity.type
_entity.pdbx_description
1 polymer ?
#
loop_
_entity_poly.entity_id
_entity_poly.type
_entity_poly.pdbx_seq_one_letter_code
_entity_poly.pdbx_strand_id
1 'polypeptide(L)'
;MDCGILPNRTIGPSKFGAQYWQFQPSLDKHATCIETTYLRPDIAGSILPWPYTMAWLLIHIPLVLVRVARWEKVQALSLFLAAVGIAFTIQTYSSTQRKPEEILVWTPLTIILDIGAVMQLIFLVVESAKGESVNGFVPLWGAFTELMAGMFGRGRERGRGSLGSNAHAVEESKNQTTAVHVDNVDSRPRTPNANANTAAAAAPAVQPTNPIINRRSSDKRLLGKALIVIFSALLFTGLITLQIMGLVSAIEGLASRGEGLTSSWCSPMFQSFAIAVADGNCVVHDVTSSASRGIGCITLSGAQQAGWLTGTVVALAASLALELVDLLVLALVESRARWRQVKMRRPWCTMFCGVVILIFYVIYGVLNASRLPSGMTELVWVFRKEPSLGIATVCRGTVTAAAL
;
A
#
# COMPACT_ATOMS: atom_id res chain seq x y z
N MET A 1 -20.68 4.16 42.67
CA MET A 1 -21.03 3.25 41.57
C MET A 1 -21.91 2.20 42.19
N ASP A 2 -23.20 2.18 41.88
CA ASP A 2 -24.11 1.15 42.37
C ASP A 2 -24.37 0.16 41.24
N CYS A 3 -23.58 -0.91 41.22
CA CYS A 3 -23.51 -1.85 40.11
C CYS A 3 -23.90 -3.28 40.52
N GLY A 4 -24.43 -3.45 41.73
CA GLY A 4 -24.79 -4.77 42.26
C GLY A 4 -23.63 -5.78 42.27
N ILE A 5 -22.37 -5.30 42.25
CA ILE A 5 -21.20 -6.18 42.28
C ILE A 5 -21.11 -6.80 43.67
N LEU A 6 -21.19 -8.13 43.73
CA LEU A 6 -21.12 -8.86 44.99
C LEU A 6 -19.80 -8.54 45.72
N PRO A 7 -19.82 -8.30 47.05
CA PRO A 7 -18.62 -7.97 47.82
C PRO A 7 -17.48 -8.98 47.64
N ASN A 8 -17.82 -10.26 47.53
CA ASN A 8 -16.86 -11.37 47.42
C ASN A 8 -16.45 -11.68 45.96
N ARG A 9 -16.94 -10.92 44.97
CA ARG A 9 -16.54 -11.10 43.58
C ARG A 9 -15.05 -10.76 43.44
N THR A 10 -14.30 -11.65 42.80
CA THR A 10 -12.91 -11.38 42.42
C THR A 10 -12.85 -10.29 41.36
N ILE A 11 -11.96 -9.32 41.55
CA ILE A 11 -11.71 -8.21 40.63
C ILE A 11 -10.32 -8.39 40.01
N GLY A 12 -10.27 -8.46 38.69
CA GLY A 12 -9.03 -8.65 37.95
C GLY A 12 -8.55 -10.11 37.95
N PRO A 13 -7.37 -10.36 37.36
CA PRO A 13 -6.77 -11.69 37.29
C PRO A 13 -6.61 -12.35 38.67
N SER A 14 -6.92 -13.64 38.76
CA SER A 14 -6.91 -14.43 40.01
C SER A 14 -5.62 -14.32 40.82
N LYS A 15 -4.47 -14.15 40.14
CA LYS A 15 -3.15 -13.95 40.77
C LYS A 15 -3.08 -12.77 41.74
N PHE A 16 -3.95 -11.76 41.60
CA PHE A 16 -3.99 -10.62 42.50
C PHE A 16 -4.84 -10.85 43.74
N GLY A 17 -5.71 -11.87 43.74
CA GLY A 17 -6.60 -12.20 44.86
C GLY A 17 -7.42 -11.01 45.36
N ALA A 18 -7.75 -10.06 44.49
CA ALA A 18 -8.46 -8.85 44.89
C ALA A 18 -9.96 -9.11 44.93
N GLN A 19 -10.62 -8.68 46.00
CA GLN A 19 -12.08 -8.81 46.17
C GLN A 19 -12.72 -7.43 46.15
N TYR A 20 -13.94 -7.33 45.63
CA TYR A 20 -14.61 -6.04 45.44
C TYR A 20 -14.71 -5.20 46.72
N TRP A 21 -14.99 -5.82 47.87
CA TRP A 21 -15.07 -5.10 49.16
C TRP A 21 -13.78 -4.35 49.54
N GLN A 22 -12.61 -4.78 49.06
CA GLN A 22 -11.32 -4.10 49.34
C GLN A 22 -11.27 -2.69 48.74
N PHE A 23 -12.12 -2.43 47.75
CA PHE A 23 -12.19 -1.18 47.01
C PHE A 23 -13.26 -0.21 47.53
N GLN A 24 -14.14 -0.66 48.43
CA GLN A 24 -15.26 0.13 48.93
C GLN A 24 -14.83 1.48 49.55
N PRO A 25 -13.80 1.54 50.41
CA PRO A 25 -13.36 2.82 50.98
C PRO A 25 -12.85 3.82 49.94
N SER A 26 -12.36 3.35 48.79
CA SER A 26 -11.93 4.20 47.68
C SER A 26 -13.10 4.63 46.80
N LEU A 27 -14.09 3.75 46.61
CA LEU A 27 -15.31 4.06 45.87
C LEU A 27 -16.10 5.19 46.54
N ASP A 28 -16.20 5.17 47.86
CA ASP A 28 -16.92 6.17 48.66
C ASP A 28 -16.27 7.57 48.57
N LYS A 29 -14.97 7.64 48.24
CA LYS A 29 -14.24 8.90 48.05
C LYS A 29 -14.49 9.56 46.70
N HIS A 30 -15.11 8.87 45.74
CA HIS A 30 -15.35 9.36 44.39
C HIS A 30 -14.10 9.95 43.69
N ALA A 31 -12.92 9.38 43.97
CA ALA A 31 -11.66 9.87 43.40
C ALA A 31 -11.69 9.77 41.86
N THR A 32 -11.11 10.76 41.18
CA THR A 32 -10.97 10.76 39.73
C THR A 32 -9.57 10.27 39.32
N CYS A 33 -9.49 9.51 38.21
CA CYS A 33 -8.23 9.23 37.54
C CYS A 33 -7.80 10.46 36.71
N ILE A 34 -6.77 10.33 35.86
CA ILE A 34 -6.51 11.26 34.75
C ILE A 34 -7.85 11.55 34.05
N GLU A 35 -8.23 12.83 33.96
CA GLU A 35 -9.62 13.23 33.70
C GLU A 35 -10.19 12.68 32.39
N THR A 36 -9.37 12.56 31.35
CA THR A 36 -9.78 12.01 30.05
C THR A 36 -8.62 11.35 29.34
N THR A 37 -8.83 10.16 28.80
CA THR A 37 -7.86 9.48 27.93
C THR A 37 -8.57 8.80 26.77
N TYR A 38 -7.85 8.39 25.74
CA TYR A 38 -8.44 7.66 24.63
C TYR A 38 -8.34 6.14 24.83
N LEU A 39 -9.28 5.42 24.21
CA LEU A 39 -9.23 3.98 24.04
C LEU A 39 -8.90 3.66 22.58
N ARG A 40 -7.87 2.84 22.33
CA ARG A 40 -7.48 2.42 20.98
C ARG A 40 -7.42 0.90 20.88
N PRO A 41 -7.65 0.30 19.70
CA PRO A 41 -7.36 -1.11 19.51
C PRO A 41 -5.86 -1.36 19.66
N ASP A 42 -5.50 -2.53 20.19
CA ASP A 42 -4.13 -3.03 20.13
C ASP A 42 -3.73 -3.32 18.67
N ILE A 43 -2.46 -3.65 18.44
CA ILE A 43 -1.83 -3.80 17.12
C ILE A 43 -2.63 -4.72 16.16
N ALA A 44 -3.35 -5.71 16.69
CA ALA A 44 -4.18 -6.64 15.93
C ALA A 44 -5.50 -6.02 15.42
N GLY A 45 -6.04 -5.00 16.12
CA GLY A 45 -7.39 -4.50 15.90
C GLY A 45 -7.49 -3.19 15.09
N SER A 46 -6.37 -2.60 14.66
CA SER A 46 -6.40 -1.28 14.02
C SER A 46 -6.65 -1.34 12.51
N ILE A 47 -7.72 -0.69 12.06
CA ILE A 47 -7.89 -0.27 10.66
C ILE A 47 -6.77 0.71 10.31
N LEU A 48 -6.38 0.78 9.03
CA LEU A 48 -5.47 1.81 8.55
C LEU A 48 -5.97 3.19 9.03
N PRO A 49 -5.16 3.96 9.77
CA PRO A 49 -5.59 5.27 10.25
C PRO A 49 -6.11 6.12 9.09
N TRP A 50 -7.31 6.68 9.26
CA TRP A 50 -7.98 7.43 8.20
C TRP A 50 -7.14 8.57 7.59
N PRO A 51 -6.21 9.26 8.32
CA PRO A 51 -5.36 10.28 7.68
C PRO A 51 -4.43 9.67 6.62
N TYR A 52 -3.92 8.45 6.83
CA TYR A 52 -3.12 7.76 5.83
C TYR A 52 -3.96 7.35 4.63
N THR A 53 -5.17 6.83 4.84
CA THR A 53 -6.10 6.53 3.75
C THR A 53 -6.47 7.78 2.97
N MET A 54 -6.70 8.90 3.65
CA MET A 54 -7.01 10.19 3.03
C MET A 54 -5.84 10.67 2.18
N ALA A 55 -4.61 10.63 2.70
CA ALA A 55 -3.42 10.96 1.91
C ALA A 55 -3.31 10.05 0.68
N TRP A 56 -3.57 8.75 0.84
CA TRP A 56 -3.57 7.79 -0.27
C TRP A 56 -4.65 8.13 -1.31
N LEU A 57 -5.86 8.49 -0.89
CA LEU A 57 -6.96 8.91 -1.75
C LEU A 57 -6.62 10.18 -2.54
N LEU A 58 -6.04 11.18 -1.87
CA LEU A 58 -5.61 12.44 -2.49
C LEU A 58 -4.51 12.24 -3.54
N ILE A 59 -3.66 11.23 -3.37
CA ILE A 59 -2.68 10.83 -4.38
C ILE A 59 -3.36 10.07 -5.54
N HIS A 60 -4.26 9.13 -5.24
CA HIS A 60 -4.83 8.23 -6.23
C HIS A 60 -5.87 8.88 -7.16
N ILE A 61 -6.69 9.81 -6.66
CA ILE A 61 -7.72 10.46 -7.49
C ILE A 61 -7.09 11.18 -8.70
N PRO A 62 -6.11 12.11 -8.53
CA PRO A 62 -5.44 12.73 -9.66
C PRO A 62 -4.77 11.72 -10.58
N LEU A 63 -4.18 10.65 -10.03
CA LEU A 63 -3.52 9.63 -10.84
C LEU A 63 -4.51 8.87 -11.71
N VAL A 64 -5.68 8.50 -11.20
CA VAL A 64 -6.73 7.86 -12.01
C VAL A 64 -7.18 8.80 -13.13
N LEU A 65 -7.38 10.09 -12.85
CA LEU A 65 -7.73 11.08 -13.87
C LEU A 65 -6.64 11.23 -14.95
N VAL A 66 -5.37 11.34 -14.55
CA VAL A 66 -4.24 11.43 -15.49
C VAL A 66 -4.06 10.12 -16.25
N ARG A 67 -4.33 8.95 -15.66
CA ARG A 67 -4.30 7.65 -16.36
C ARG A 67 -5.34 7.59 -17.48
N VAL A 68 -6.54 8.13 -17.24
CA VAL A 68 -7.58 8.24 -18.27
C VAL A 68 -7.13 9.19 -19.39
N ALA A 69 -6.57 10.35 -19.06
CA ALA A 69 -6.24 11.39 -20.03
C ALA A 69 -4.89 11.22 -20.75
N ARG A 70 -3.81 10.90 -20.02
CA ARG A 70 -2.39 10.96 -20.46
C ARG A 70 -1.54 9.83 -19.85
N TRP A 71 -1.96 8.60 -20.09
CA TRP A 71 -1.33 7.40 -19.53
C TRP A 71 0.20 7.30 -19.68
N GLU A 72 0.75 7.66 -20.84
CA GLU A 72 2.18 7.46 -21.15
C GLU A 72 3.12 8.10 -20.12
N LYS A 73 2.69 9.21 -19.49
CA LYS A 73 3.50 9.94 -18.51
C LYS A 73 3.46 9.35 -17.10
N VAL A 74 2.53 8.42 -16.82
CA VAL A 74 2.25 7.91 -15.45
C VAL A 74 2.73 6.47 -15.25
N GLN A 75 3.40 5.88 -16.24
CA GLN A 75 3.82 4.48 -16.20
C GLN A 75 4.81 4.21 -15.05
N ALA A 76 5.89 5.00 -14.97
CA ALA A 76 6.90 4.86 -13.92
C ALA A 76 6.33 5.10 -12.53
N LEU A 77 5.44 6.10 -12.39
CA LEU A 77 4.80 6.41 -11.12
C LEU A 77 3.87 5.29 -10.65
N SER A 78 3.18 4.61 -11.57
CA SER A 78 2.31 3.47 -11.24
C SER A 78 3.10 2.26 -10.75
N LEU A 79 4.25 1.98 -11.36
CA LEU A 79 5.17 0.94 -10.89
C LEU A 79 5.74 1.25 -9.51
N PHE A 80 6.12 2.51 -9.28
CA PHE A 80 6.61 2.95 -7.99
C PHE A 80 5.55 2.80 -6.90
N LEU A 81 4.32 3.24 -7.14
CA LEU A 81 3.23 3.12 -6.16
C LEU A 81 2.87 1.67 -5.87
N ALA A 82 2.82 0.80 -6.89
CA ALA A 82 2.63 -0.63 -6.70
C ALA A 82 3.73 -1.25 -5.81
N ALA A 83 4.99 -0.90 -6.04
CA ALA A 83 6.11 -1.37 -5.21
C ALA A 83 6.01 -0.85 -3.77
N VAL A 84 5.64 0.42 -3.58
CA VAL A 84 5.40 1.01 -2.24
C VAL A 84 4.22 0.33 -1.55
N GLY A 85 3.15 0.02 -2.28
CA GLY A 85 1.99 -0.71 -1.76
C GLY A 85 2.34 -2.11 -1.26
N ILE A 86 3.14 -2.86 -2.02
CA ILE A 86 3.70 -4.15 -1.58
C ILE A 86 4.56 -3.97 -0.32
N ALA A 87 5.49 -3.02 -0.33
CA ALA A 87 6.40 -2.78 0.79
C ALA A 87 5.64 -2.42 2.08
N PHE A 88 4.65 -1.53 2.01
CA PHE A 88 3.79 -1.18 3.14
C PHE A 88 2.95 -2.36 3.61
N THR A 89 2.45 -3.19 2.70
CA THR A 89 1.72 -4.41 3.06
C THR A 89 2.62 -5.35 3.86
N ILE A 90 3.82 -5.65 3.34
CA ILE A 90 4.82 -6.51 4.01
C ILE A 90 5.23 -5.92 5.36
N GLN A 91 5.55 -4.62 5.41
CA GLN A 91 5.95 -3.94 6.63
C GLN A 91 4.83 -4.00 7.68
N THR A 92 3.58 -3.84 7.26
CA THR A 92 2.45 -3.90 8.20
C THR A 92 2.35 -5.30 8.81
N TYR A 93 2.32 -6.36 8.01
CA TYR A 93 2.28 -7.73 8.53
C TYR A 93 3.50 -8.04 9.41
N SER A 94 4.70 -7.68 8.97
CA SER A 94 5.94 -7.91 9.73
C SER A 94 5.97 -7.16 11.07
N SER A 95 5.52 -5.90 11.10
CA SER A 95 5.53 -5.06 12.30
C SER A 95 4.53 -5.50 13.37
N THR A 96 3.44 -6.16 12.96
CA THR A 96 2.43 -6.61 13.91
C THR A 96 2.85 -7.84 14.70
N GLN A 97 3.76 -8.68 14.17
CA GLN A 97 4.13 -10.00 14.73
C GLN A 97 2.92 -10.89 15.05
N ARG A 98 1.77 -10.62 14.44
CA ARG A 98 0.52 -11.33 14.64
C ARG A 98 0.27 -12.26 13.48
N LYS A 99 -0.57 -13.26 13.69
CA LYS A 99 -1.02 -14.11 12.60
C LYS A 99 -1.95 -13.30 11.68
N PRO A 100 -1.92 -13.52 10.36
CA PRO A 100 -2.82 -12.84 9.43
C PRO A 100 -4.30 -12.92 9.82
N GLU A 101 -4.76 -14.04 10.40
CA GLU A 101 -6.15 -14.18 10.87
C GLU A 101 -6.51 -13.25 12.05
N GLU A 102 -5.52 -12.80 12.82
CA GLU A 102 -5.69 -11.89 13.96
C GLU A 102 -5.59 -10.42 13.53
N ILE A 103 -5.08 -10.15 12.33
CA ILE A 103 -4.76 -8.80 11.86
C ILE A 103 -5.93 -8.28 11.03
N LEU A 104 -6.63 -7.27 11.56
CA LEU A 104 -7.68 -6.53 10.86
C LEU A 104 -7.17 -5.64 9.71
N VAL A 105 -5.96 -5.86 9.18
CA VAL A 105 -5.33 -4.89 8.29
C VAL A 105 -5.70 -5.13 6.82
N TRP A 106 -6.46 -4.15 6.32
CA TRP A 106 -7.03 -4.00 4.99
C TRP A 106 -6.03 -3.68 3.86
N THR A 107 -4.73 -3.85 4.09
CA THR A 107 -3.70 -3.51 3.09
C THR A 107 -3.94 -4.15 1.72
N PRO A 108 -4.45 -5.40 1.60
CA PRO A 108 -4.70 -5.98 0.27
C PRO A 108 -5.91 -5.40 -0.48
N LEU A 109 -6.78 -4.59 0.12
CA LEU A 109 -7.88 -3.98 -0.62
C LEU A 109 -7.51 -2.64 -1.24
N THR A 110 -6.54 -1.92 -0.67
CA THR A 110 -6.05 -0.66 -1.24
C THR A 110 -5.23 -0.86 -2.51
N ILE A 111 -4.73 -2.09 -2.76
CA ILE A 111 -3.87 -2.40 -3.91
C ILE A 111 -4.63 -2.67 -5.21
N ILE A 112 -5.97 -2.75 -5.21
CA ILE A 112 -6.77 -2.95 -6.44
C ILE A 112 -6.44 -1.89 -7.52
N LEU A 113 -6.18 -0.64 -7.11
CA LEU A 113 -5.79 0.45 -8.02
C LEU A 113 -4.42 0.22 -8.66
N ASP A 114 -3.51 -0.41 -7.93
CA ASP A 114 -2.17 -0.73 -8.39
C ASP A 114 -2.21 -1.93 -9.33
N ILE A 115 -3.04 -2.95 -9.03
CA ILE A 115 -3.26 -4.11 -9.90
C ILE A 115 -3.77 -3.67 -11.27
N GLY A 116 -4.83 -2.86 -11.30
CA GLY A 116 -5.35 -2.30 -12.56
C GLY A 116 -4.26 -1.56 -13.34
N ALA A 117 -3.43 -0.78 -12.66
CA ALA A 117 -2.37 -0.01 -13.29
C ALA A 117 -1.26 -0.88 -13.90
N VAL A 118 -0.72 -1.84 -13.15
CA VAL A 118 0.35 -2.71 -13.64
C VAL A 118 -0.16 -3.64 -14.73
N MET A 119 -1.41 -4.10 -14.62
CA MET A 119 -2.07 -4.90 -15.66
C MET A 119 -2.20 -4.10 -16.96
N GLN A 120 -2.70 -2.86 -16.91
CA GLN A 120 -2.78 -1.98 -18.08
C GLN A 120 -1.40 -1.72 -18.70
N LEU A 121 -0.36 -1.56 -17.87
CA LEU A 121 1.00 -1.34 -18.32
C LEU A 121 1.54 -2.51 -19.15
N ILE A 122 1.32 -3.75 -18.70
CA ILE A 122 1.71 -4.96 -19.42
C ILE A 122 1.10 -4.96 -20.83
N PHE A 123 -0.22 -4.81 -20.93
CA PHE A 123 -0.92 -4.85 -22.22
C PHE A 123 -0.50 -3.74 -23.17
N LEU A 124 -0.27 -2.52 -22.66
CA LEU A 124 0.12 -1.41 -23.51
C LEU A 124 1.55 -1.52 -24.02
N VAL A 125 2.49 -2.01 -23.21
CA VAL A 125 3.87 -2.23 -23.67
C VAL A 125 3.92 -3.37 -24.69
N VAL A 126 3.16 -4.45 -24.47
CA VAL A 126 3.03 -5.56 -25.43
C VAL A 126 2.40 -5.08 -26.74
N GLU A 127 1.36 -4.24 -26.68
CA GLU A 127 0.75 -3.65 -27.88
C GLU A 127 1.73 -2.75 -28.63
N SER A 128 2.48 -1.92 -27.92
CA SER A 128 3.52 -1.07 -28.52
C SER A 128 4.62 -1.89 -29.21
N ALA A 129 4.92 -3.10 -28.72
CA ALA A 129 5.86 -4.02 -29.36
C ALA A 129 5.25 -4.73 -30.58
N LYS A 130 3.93 -4.95 -30.62
CA LYS A 130 3.24 -5.56 -31.78
C LYS A 130 3.26 -4.68 -33.03
N GLY A 131 3.35 -3.36 -32.88
CA GLY A 131 3.56 -2.46 -34.01
C GLY A 131 4.85 -2.73 -34.79
N GLU A 132 5.83 -3.40 -34.16
CA GLU A 132 7.12 -3.77 -34.74
C GLU A 132 7.19 -5.25 -35.16
N SER A 133 6.22 -6.10 -34.76
CA SER A 133 6.21 -7.56 -35.05
C SER A 133 4.81 -8.19 -34.92
N VAL A 134 4.52 -9.20 -35.75
CA VAL A 134 3.23 -9.93 -35.79
C VAL A 134 2.81 -10.49 -34.42
N ASN A 135 3.78 -10.86 -33.58
CA ASN A 135 3.58 -11.33 -32.21
C ASN A 135 4.36 -10.47 -31.21
N GLY A 136 3.74 -9.43 -30.64
CA GLY A 136 4.41 -8.48 -29.73
C GLY A 136 5.11 -9.08 -28.50
N PHE A 137 4.79 -10.32 -28.11
CA PHE A 137 5.43 -11.01 -26.99
C PHE A 137 6.78 -11.66 -27.36
N VAL A 138 6.91 -12.18 -28.58
CA VAL A 138 8.11 -12.87 -29.07
C VAL A 138 9.37 -11.98 -29.04
N PRO A 139 9.35 -10.73 -29.55
CA PRO A 139 10.55 -9.88 -29.51
C PRO A 139 10.90 -9.42 -28.10
N LEU A 140 9.90 -9.26 -27.21
CA LEU A 140 10.15 -8.94 -25.80
C LEU A 140 10.82 -10.11 -25.07
N TRP A 141 10.37 -11.33 -25.32
CA TRP A 141 10.98 -12.54 -24.77
C TRP A 141 12.41 -12.75 -25.28
N GLY A 142 12.64 -12.55 -26.59
CA GLY A 142 13.98 -12.60 -27.18
C GLY A 142 14.96 -11.64 -26.51
N ALA A 143 14.59 -10.35 -26.41
CA ALA A 143 15.41 -9.33 -25.76
C ALA A 143 15.73 -9.66 -24.29
N PHE A 144 14.78 -10.26 -23.58
CA PHE A 144 15.00 -10.71 -22.21
C PHE A 144 15.97 -11.90 -22.12
N THR A 145 15.81 -12.91 -22.97
CA THR A 145 16.71 -14.07 -22.99
C THR A 145 18.15 -13.67 -23.29
N GLU A 146 18.37 -12.70 -24.18
CA GLU A 146 19.69 -12.14 -24.47
C GLU A 146 20.29 -11.41 -23.25
N LEU A 147 19.48 -10.64 -22.51
CA LEU A 147 19.91 -9.98 -21.28
C LEU A 147 20.34 -11.01 -20.22
N MET A 148 19.53 -12.04 -19.99
CA MET A 148 19.81 -13.08 -19.01
C MET A 148 21.06 -13.88 -19.39
N ALA A 149 21.20 -14.25 -20.66
CA ALA A 149 22.40 -14.89 -21.17
C ALA A 149 23.66 -14.03 -20.93
N GLY A 150 23.56 -12.70 -21.08
CA GLY A 150 24.65 -11.78 -20.78
C GLY A 150 25.03 -11.67 -19.30
N MET A 151 24.05 -11.74 -18.38
CA MET A 151 24.30 -11.72 -16.93
C MET A 151 24.94 -13.03 -16.43
N PHE A 152 24.46 -14.18 -16.90
CA PHE A 152 25.00 -15.49 -16.47
C PHE A 152 26.27 -15.90 -17.23
N GLY A 153 26.43 -15.47 -18.49
CA GLY A 153 27.59 -15.80 -19.32
C GLY A 153 28.88 -15.05 -18.93
N ARG A 154 28.78 -13.82 -18.40
CA ARG A 154 29.95 -13.02 -17.99
C ARG A 154 30.69 -13.56 -16.76
N GLY A 155 30.12 -14.52 -16.04
CA GLY A 155 30.78 -15.18 -14.90
C GLY A 155 31.86 -16.20 -15.30
N ARG A 156 31.90 -16.65 -16.57
CA ARG A 156 32.74 -17.80 -16.97
C ARG A 156 34.01 -17.44 -17.75
N GLU A 157 34.13 -16.23 -18.29
CA GLU A 157 35.31 -15.82 -19.10
C GLU A 157 36.37 -15.01 -18.36
N ARG A 158 36.14 -14.57 -17.11
CA ARG A 158 37.14 -13.81 -16.35
C ARG A 158 38.26 -14.65 -15.72
N GLY A 159 38.27 -15.97 -15.94
CA GLY A 159 39.23 -16.90 -15.32
C GLY A 159 40.30 -17.48 -16.26
N ARG A 160 40.35 -17.11 -17.54
CA ARG A 160 41.27 -17.76 -18.49
C ARG A 160 41.88 -16.77 -19.48
N GLY A 161 43.07 -16.27 -19.12
CA GLY A 161 44.03 -15.74 -20.09
C GLY A 161 44.42 -14.28 -19.90
N SER A 162 45.43 -14.02 -19.05
CA SER A 162 46.39 -12.93 -19.30
C SER A 162 47.72 -13.25 -18.62
N LEU A 163 48.44 -14.19 -19.24
CA LEU A 163 49.88 -14.40 -19.04
C LEU A 163 50.46 -14.67 -20.43
N GLY A 164 51.31 -13.76 -20.91
CA GLY A 164 51.97 -13.81 -22.22
C GLY A 164 51.61 -12.58 -23.07
N SER A 165 52.32 -11.46 -22.94
CA SER A 165 53.63 -11.16 -23.56
C SER A 165 53.49 -10.51 -24.95
N ASN A 166 54.20 -9.38 -25.10
CA ASN A 166 54.57 -8.58 -26.29
C ASN A 166 54.06 -7.13 -26.12
N ALA A 167 54.86 -6.16 -25.67
CA ALA A 167 56.16 -5.63 -26.15
C ALA A 167 56.09 -4.96 -27.54
N HIS A 168 56.50 -3.68 -27.57
CA HIS A 168 56.76 -2.78 -28.72
C HIS A 168 55.54 -2.26 -29.51
N ALA A 169 55.43 -0.99 -29.94
CA ALA A 169 56.27 0.22 -29.90
C ALA A 169 55.33 1.45 -30.08
N VAL A 170 55.58 2.56 -29.39
CA VAL A 170 55.95 3.88 -29.97
C VAL A 170 55.17 4.26 -31.24
N GLU A 171 54.28 5.26 -31.15
CA GLU A 171 54.49 6.54 -31.84
C GLU A 171 53.55 7.65 -31.34
N GLU A 172 54.12 8.84 -31.35
CA GLU A 172 53.71 10.13 -30.82
C GLU A 172 52.93 10.92 -31.89
N SER A 173 51.82 11.58 -31.53
CA SER A 173 51.38 12.75 -32.29
C SER A 173 50.59 13.72 -31.41
N LYS A 174 51.27 14.82 -31.10
CA LYS A 174 50.77 16.06 -30.50
C LYS A 174 50.17 16.97 -31.59
N ASN A 175 49.35 17.90 -31.11
CA ASN A 175 48.83 19.10 -31.78
C ASN A 175 47.66 18.81 -32.74
N GLN A 176 46.57 19.58 -32.74
CA GLN A 176 46.61 21.04 -32.84
C GLN A 176 45.26 21.65 -32.44
N THR A 177 45.35 22.65 -31.58
CA THR A 177 44.33 23.64 -31.24
C THR A 177 44.00 24.48 -32.49
N THR A 178 42.74 24.77 -32.74
CA THR A 178 42.37 26.04 -33.39
C THR A 178 40.96 26.46 -33.00
N ALA A 179 40.90 27.68 -32.47
CA ALA A 179 39.72 28.44 -32.16
C ALA A 179 39.11 29.03 -33.45
N VAL A 180 37.78 29.11 -33.49
CA VAL A 180 37.02 29.97 -34.41
C VAL A 180 35.87 30.54 -33.57
N HIS A 181 36.04 31.75 -33.03
CA HIS A 181 35.56 33.02 -33.60
C HIS A 181 34.04 33.12 -33.57
N VAL A 182 33.54 33.73 -32.49
CA VAL A 182 32.16 34.17 -32.31
C VAL A 182 32.15 35.65 -32.65
N ASP A 183 31.60 35.98 -33.82
CA ASP A 183 31.22 37.35 -34.14
C ASP A 183 29.72 37.55 -33.97
N ASN A 184 29.46 38.77 -33.53
CA ASN A 184 28.25 39.31 -32.96
C ASN A 184 27.54 40.17 -34.02
N VAL A 185 26.27 40.49 -33.77
CA VAL A 185 25.49 41.60 -34.36
C VAL A 185 25.05 41.44 -35.82
N ASP A 186 23.74 41.32 -36.07
CA ASP A 186 22.99 42.48 -36.60
C ASP A 186 21.48 42.36 -36.41
N SER A 187 20.89 43.52 -36.16
CA SER A 187 19.47 43.76 -35.92
C SER A 187 18.95 44.54 -37.12
N ARG A 188 17.87 44.09 -37.79
CA ARG A 188 16.88 45.00 -38.40
C ARG A 188 15.60 44.30 -38.86
N PRO A 189 14.45 45.01 -38.87
CA PRO A 189 13.13 44.48 -39.22
C PRO A 189 12.69 44.89 -40.64
N ARG A 190 11.50 44.37 -41.03
CA ARG A 190 10.60 44.73 -42.15
C ARG A 190 10.94 44.19 -43.56
N THR A 191 10.08 43.33 -44.10
CA THR A 191 8.87 43.65 -44.90
C THR A 191 8.23 42.35 -45.44
N PRO A 192 6.92 42.34 -45.75
CA PRO A 192 6.27 41.24 -46.45
C PRO A 192 6.31 41.50 -47.95
N ASN A 193 6.85 40.57 -48.73
CA ASN A 193 6.65 40.56 -50.18
C ASN A 193 6.14 39.20 -50.62
N ALA A 194 4.91 39.23 -51.14
CA ALA A 194 4.42 38.26 -52.09
C ALA A 194 5.29 38.33 -53.35
N ASN A 195 5.69 37.18 -53.86
CA ASN A 195 5.60 36.87 -55.28
C ASN A 195 5.92 35.40 -55.51
N ALA A 196 5.05 34.79 -56.31
CA ALA A 196 5.26 33.51 -56.96
C ALA A 196 6.56 33.53 -57.77
N ASN A 197 7.27 32.40 -57.79
CA ASN A 197 7.63 31.69 -59.01
C ASN A 197 8.39 30.40 -58.66
N THR A 198 7.80 29.30 -59.13
CA THR A 198 8.44 28.12 -59.71
C THR A 198 9.97 28.11 -59.70
N ALA A 199 10.53 27.29 -58.81
CA ALA A 199 11.89 26.78 -58.92
C ALA A 199 11.86 25.26 -58.72
N ALA A 200 12.55 24.59 -59.63
CA ALA A 200 12.73 23.16 -59.76
C ALA A 200 12.80 22.40 -58.42
N ALA A 201 12.08 21.28 -58.37
CA ALA A 201 12.22 20.25 -57.35
C ALA A 201 13.66 19.72 -57.36
N ALA A 202 14.52 20.34 -56.53
CA ALA A 202 15.72 19.68 -56.04
C ALA A 202 15.24 18.53 -55.16
N ALA A 203 15.43 17.29 -55.65
CA ALA A 203 15.21 16.10 -54.85
C ALA A 203 15.96 16.26 -53.52
N PRO A 204 15.29 16.08 -52.36
CA PRO A 204 15.98 16.18 -51.08
C PRO A 204 17.11 15.16 -51.08
N ALA A 205 18.34 15.66 -50.90
CA ALA A 205 19.52 14.82 -50.76
C ALA A 205 19.23 13.80 -49.64
N VAL A 206 19.06 12.54 -50.02
CA VAL A 206 18.92 11.41 -49.11
C VAL A 206 20.22 11.32 -48.34
N GLN A 207 20.28 11.95 -47.16
CA GLN A 207 21.38 11.75 -46.24
C GLN A 207 21.46 10.25 -45.93
N PRO A 208 22.63 9.61 -46.10
CA PRO A 208 22.79 8.21 -45.74
C PRO A 208 22.66 8.09 -44.22
N THR A 209 21.44 7.76 -43.76
CA THR A 209 21.21 7.38 -42.38
C THR A 209 22.02 6.12 -42.11
N ASN A 210 23.12 6.26 -41.39
CA ASN A 210 24.00 5.15 -41.01
C ASN A 210 23.18 4.06 -40.29
N PRO A 211 22.95 2.88 -40.89
CA PRO A 211 22.02 1.87 -40.37
C PRO A 211 22.47 1.30 -39.01
N ILE A 212 23.76 1.42 -38.69
CA ILE A 212 24.36 0.93 -37.45
C ILE A 212 23.90 1.74 -36.23
N ILE A 213 23.73 3.06 -36.37
CA ILE A 213 23.34 3.94 -35.25
C ILE A 213 21.85 3.72 -34.91
N ASN A 214 21.00 3.54 -35.92
CA ASN A 214 19.56 3.30 -35.74
C ASN A 214 19.26 1.92 -35.12
N ARG A 215 20.07 0.90 -35.40
CA ARG A 215 19.88 -0.44 -34.81
C ARG A 215 20.12 -0.44 -33.31
N ARG A 216 21.23 0.20 -32.88
CA ARG A 216 21.63 0.26 -31.46
C ARG A 216 20.66 1.05 -30.58
N SER A 217 20.00 2.08 -31.12
CA SER A 217 18.99 2.85 -30.38
C SER A 217 17.68 2.07 -30.25
N SER A 218 17.30 1.29 -31.27
CA SER A 218 16.14 0.39 -31.25
C SER A 218 16.29 -0.70 -30.20
N ASP A 219 17.45 -1.36 -30.13
CA ASP A 219 17.71 -2.46 -29.19
C ASP A 219 17.59 -2.01 -27.72
N LYS A 220 18.13 -0.83 -27.38
CA LYS A 220 18.02 -0.25 -26.03
C LYS A 220 16.57 0.05 -25.64
N ARG A 221 15.76 0.54 -26.60
CA ARG A 221 14.35 0.86 -26.37
C ARG A 221 13.52 -0.41 -26.18
N LEU A 222 13.79 -1.45 -26.97
CA LEU A 222 13.14 -2.76 -26.83
C LEU A 222 13.49 -3.41 -25.48
N LEU A 223 14.76 -3.35 -25.08
CA LEU A 223 15.22 -3.84 -23.78
C LEU A 223 14.52 -3.12 -22.61
N GLY A 224 14.44 -1.78 -22.67
CA GLY A 224 13.74 -0.99 -21.66
C GLY A 224 12.26 -1.37 -21.54
N LYS A 225 11.57 -1.58 -22.68
CA LYS A 225 10.20 -2.08 -22.71
C LYS A 225 10.09 -3.48 -22.07
N ALA A 226 10.98 -4.41 -22.41
CA ALA A 226 10.97 -5.76 -21.86
C ALA A 226 11.14 -5.76 -20.33
N LEU A 227 12.09 -4.97 -19.81
CA LEU A 227 12.29 -4.80 -18.37
C LEU A 227 11.04 -4.26 -17.66
N ILE A 228 10.38 -3.26 -18.26
CA ILE A 228 9.13 -2.70 -17.73
C ILE A 228 8.05 -3.79 -17.66
N VAL A 229 7.87 -4.61 -18.71
CA VAL A 229 6.88 -5.70 -18.70
C VAL A 229 7.18 -6.72 -17.61
N ILE A 230 8.43 -7.15 -17.49
CA ILE A 230 8.83 -8.15 -16.49
C ILE A 230 8.59 -7.62 -15.08
N PHE A 231 9.04 -6.40 -14.80
CA PHE A 231 8.82 -5.77 -13.51
C PHE A 231 7.34 -5.60 -13.21
N SER A 232 6.54 -5.18 -14.20
CA SER A 232 5.08 -5.09 -14.07
C SER A 232 4.44 -6.44 -13.77
N ALA A 233 4.87 -7.52 -14.43
CA ALA A 233 4.36 -8.86 -14.23
C ALA A 233 4.73 -9.43 -12.85
N LEU A 234 5.94 -9.17 -12.37
CA LEU A 234 6.37 -9.52 -11.02
C LEU A 234 5.53 -8.80 -9.96
N LEU A 235 5.34 -7.48 -10.12
CA LEU A 235 4.49 -6.71 -9.22
C LEU A 235 3.04 -7.18 -9.28
N PHE A 236 2.47 -7.38 -10.46
CA PHE A 236 1.11 -7.92 -10.63
C PHE A 236 0.94 -9.24 -9.89
N THR A 237 1.87 -10.17 -10.07
CA THR A 237 1.84 -11.48 -9.40
C THR A 237 1.93 -11.33 -7.87
N GLY A 238 2.82 -10.46 -7.39
CA GLY A 238 2.96 -10.16 -5.97
C GLY A 238 1.69 -9.57 -5.36
N LEU A 239 1.07 -8.60 -6.05
CA LEU A 239 -0.17 -7.96 -5.62
C LEU A 239 -1.35 -8.95 -5.57
N ILE A 240 -1.53 -9.77 -6.61
CA ILE A 240 -2.56 -10.83 -6.63
C ILE A 240 -2.33 -11.84 -5.49
N THR A 241 -1.08 -12.25 -5.28
CA THR A 241 -0.73 -13.16 -4.17
C THR A 241 -1.11 -12.56 -2.82
N LEU A 242 -0.81 -11.28 -2.60
CA LEU A 242 -1.19 -10.58 -1.36
C LEU A 242 -2.71 -10.49 -1.18
N GLN A 243 -3.48 -10.24 -2.25
CA GLN A 243 -4.94 -10.26 -2.17
C GLN A 243 -5.49 -11.64 -1.80
N ILE A 244 -5.00 -12.70 -2.44
CA ILE A 244 -5.43 -14.08 -2.16
C ILE A 244 -5.08 -14.45 -0.72
N MET A 245 -3.86 -14.16 -0.27
CA MET A 245 -3.46 -14.40 1.13
C MET A 245 -4.36 -13.64 2.11
N GLY A 246 -4.68 -12.37 1.82
CA GLY A 246 -5.62 -11.58 2.61
C GLY A 246 -7.03 -12.18 2.66
N LEU A 247 -7.52 -12.68 1.53
CA LEU A 247 -8.83 -13.33 1.43
C LEU A 247 -8.88 -14.62 2.24
N VAL A 248 -7.88 -15.50 2.08
CA VAL A 248 -7.77 -16.75 2.84
C VAL A 248 -7.73 -16.47 4.33
N SER A 249 -6.89 -15.54 4.76
CA SER A 249 -6.76 -15.15 6.18
C SER A 249 -8.07 -14.61 6.74
N ALA A 250 -8.83 -13.83 5.94
CA ALA A 250 -10.13 -13.31 6.35
C ALA A 250 -11.19 -14.41 6.47
N ILE A 251 -11.17 -15.41 5.59
CA ILE A 251 -12.05 -16.59 5.67
C ILE A 251 -11.72 -17.42 6.90
N GLU A 252 -10.44 -17.69 7.16
CA GLU A 252 -9.98 -18.44 8.34
C GLU A 252 -10.35 -17.72 9.64
N GLY A 253 -10.13 -16.41 9.71
CA GLY A 253 -10.55 -15.57 10.84
C GLY A 253 -12.07 -15.53 11.05
N LEU A 254 -12.86 -15.68 9.96
CA LEU A 254 -14.32 -15.77 10.08
C LEU A 254 -14.75 -17.18 10.53
N ALA A 255 -14.05 -18.23 10.11
CA ALA A 255 -14.32 -19.60 10.53
C ALA A 255 -14.07 -19.80 12.04
N SER A 256 -13.06 -19.12 12.60
CA SER A 256 -12.80 -19.13 14.05
C SER A 256 -13.80 -18.33 14.88
N ARG A 257 -14.81 -17.70 14.26
CA ARG A 257 -15.90 -16.97 14.96
C ARG A 257 -16.62 -17.81 16.02
N GLY A 258 -16.74 -19.12 15.80
CA GLY A 258 -17.38 -20.05 16.74
C GLY A 258 -16.70 -20.14 18.10
N GLU A 259 -15.41 -19.80 18.18
CA GLU A 259 -14.61 -19.85 19.42
C GLU A 259 -14.69 -18.55 20.24
N GLY A 260 -15.43 -17.55 19.74
CA GLY A 260 -15.55 -16.25 20.37
C GLY A 260 -14.38 -15.33 20.01
N LEU A 261 -14.52 -14.60 18.90
CA LEU A 261 -13.55 -13.56 18.54
C LEU A 261 -13.44 -12.53 19.66
N THR A 262 -12.21 -12.19 20.03
CA THR A 262 -11.92 -11.16 21.03
C THR A 262 -10.91 -10.17 20.48
N SER A 263 -11.02 -8.91 20.92
CA SER A 263 -10.12 -7.84 20.51
C SER A 263 -9.59 -7.12 21.74
N SER A 264 -8.29 -6.84 21.74
CA SER A 264 -7.63 -6.11 22.83
C SER A 264 -7.72 -4.61 22.57
N TRP A 265 -8.12 -3.85 23.58
CA TRP A 265 -8.24 -2.39 23.55
C TRP A 265 -7.44 -1.78 24.68
N CYS A 266 -6.58 -0.83 24.35
CA CYS A 266 -5.58 -0.28 25.25
C CYS A 266 -5.85 1.21 25.52
N SER A 267 -5.60 1.63 26.76
CA SER A 267 -5.67 3.03 27.18
C SER A 267 -4.53 3.35 28.14
N PRO A 268 -3.90 4.53 28.06
CA PRO A 268 -2.97 5.00 29.09
C PRO A 268 -3.59 5.00 30.50
N MET A 269 -4.90 5.15 30.62
CA MET A 269 -5.57 5.09 31.93
C MET A 269 -5.47 3.71 32.59
N PHE A 270 -5.27 2.66 31.80
CA PHE A 270 -5.12 1.28 32.29
C PHE A 270 -3.67 0.96 32.67
N GLN A 271 -2.79 1.96 32.69
CA GLN A 271 -1.40 1.80 33.12
C GLN A 271 -1.27 1.64 34.63
N SER A 272 -0.15 1.03 35.04
CA SER A 272 0.39 0.98 36.41
C SER A 272 -0.60 0.48 37.47
N PHE A 273 -0.43 -0.77 37.88
CA PHE A 273 -1.21 -1.43 38.94
C PHE A 273 -2.71 -1.57 38.67
N ALA A 274 -3.23 -1.13 37.53
CA ALA A 274 -4.59 -1.43 37.12
C ALA A 274 -4.75 -2.93 36.90
N ILE A 275 -5.73 -3.53 37.58
CA ILE A 275 -6.02 -4.96 37.52
C ILE A 275 -7.35 -5.25 36.81
N ALA A 276 -8.28 -4.29 36.84
CA ALA A 276 -9.58 -4.40 36.18
C ALA A 276 -10.15 -3.01 35.86
N VAL A 277 -11.06 -2.98 34.89
CA VAL A 277 -11.84 -1.79 34.51
C VAL A 277 -13.30 -2.20 34.49
N ALA A 278 -14.16 -1.44 35.15
CA ALA A 278 -15.59 -1.57 34.95
C ALA A 278 -16.11 -0.46 34.04
N ASP A 279 -16.97 -0.80 33.09
CA ASP A 279 -17.68 0.16 32.25
C ASP A 279 -18.93 0.72 32.98
N GLY A 280 -19.56 1.70 32.35
CA GLY A 280 -20.83 2.35 32.72
C GLY A 280 -22.00 1.37 32.88
N ASN A 281 -21.92 0.19 32.27
CA ASN A 281 -22.92 -0.87 32.37
C ASN A 281 -22.56 -1.92 33.42
N CYS A 282 -21.58 -1.64 34.29
CA CYS A 282 -21.14 -2.51 35.37
C CYS A 282 -20.47 -3.82 34.92
N VAL A 283 -20.03 -3.91 33.67
CA VAL A 283 -19.27 -5.04 33.15
C VAL A 283 -17.80 -4.85 33.53
N VAL A 284 -17.24 -5.83 34.24
CA VAL A 284 -15.85 -5.80 34.70
C VAL A 284 -14.97 -6.54 33.70
N HIS A 285 -13.95 -5.85 33.21
CA HIS A 285 -12.94 -6.34 32.28
C HIS A 285 -11.59 -6.43 32.97
N ASP A 286 -10.92 -7.58 32.83
CA ASP A 286 -9.58 -7.75 33.35
C ASP A 286 -8.57 -6.93 32.54
N VAL A 287 -7.65 -6.26 33.24
CA VAL A 287 -6.56 -5.54 32.61
C VAL A 287 -5.37 -6.47 32.45
N THR A 288 -4.92 -6.61 31.21
CA THR A 288 -3.67 -7.27 30.85
C THR A 288 -2.63 -6.21 30.51
N SER A 289 -1.40 -6.39 30.97
CA SER A 289 -0.29 -5.51 30.59
C SER A 289 0.15 -5.85 29.17
N SER A 290 0.13 -4.88 28.25
CA SER A 290 0.79 -5.06 26.96
C SER A 290 2.31 -5.08 27.18
N ALA A 291 2.93 -6.25 26.97
CA ALA A 291 4.34 -6.52 27.25
C ALA A 291 5.30 -5.58 26.51
N SER A 292 4.87 -4.92 25.44
CA SER A 292 5.72 -4.12 24.57
C SER A 292 5.57 -2.60 24.74
N ARG A 293 4.60 -2.09 25.51
CA ARG A 293 4.26 -0.65 25.48
C ARG A 293 4.01 0.01 26.83
N GLY A 294 4.05 -0.73 27.94
CA GLY A 294 3.73 -0.16 29.26
C GLY A 294 2.35 0.48 29.31
N ILE A 295 1.39 -0.05 28.52
CA ILE A 295 -0.02 0.36 28.47
C ILE A 295 -0.87 -0.85 28.87
N GLY A 296 -1.91 -0.64 29.68
CA GLY A 296 -2.87 -1.70 30.01
C GLY A 296 -3.93 -1.85 28.92
N CYS A 297 -4.37 -3.07 28.71
CA CYS A 297 -5.39 -3.40 27.72
C CYS A 297 -6.47 -4.30 28.31
N ILE A 298 -7.69 -4.10 27.85
CA ILE A 298 -8.86 -4.92 28.17
C ILE A 298 -9.25 -5.74 26.95
N THR A 299 -9.85 -6.91 27.18
CA THR A 299 -10.37 -7.76 26.11
C THR A 299 -11.87 -7.53 25.96
N LEU A 300 -12.29 -7.14 24.76
CA LEU A 300 -13.69 -6.92 24.39
C LEU A 300 -14.14 -7.94 23.34
N SER A 301 -15.45 -8.12 23.21
CA SER A 301 -16.02 -8.99 22.18
C SER A 301 -15.66 -8.49 20.78
N GLY A 302 -15.16 -9.37 19.92
CA GLY A 302 -14.82 -9.10 18.53
C GLY A 302 -16.02 -9.07 17.58
N ALA A 303 -17.21 -8.69 18.05
CA ALA A 303 -18.41 -8.65 17.20
C ALA A 303 -18.23 -7.70 16.00
N GLN A 304 -17.62 -6.54 16.24
CA GLN A 304 -17.23 -5.61 15.18
C GLN A 304 -16.23 -6.26 14.21
N GLN A 305 -15.20 -6.95 14.74
CA GLN A 305 -14.20 -7.67 13.95
C GLN A 305 -14.83 -8.75 13.05
N ALA A 306 -15.86 -9.45 13.49
CA ALA A 306 -16.57 -10.42 12.65
C ALA A 306 -17.29 -9.76 11.46
N GLY A 307 -17.98 -8.63 11.70
CA GLY A 307 -18.60 -7.84 10.63
C GLY A 307 -17.56 -7.33 9.64
N TRP A 308 -16.40 -6.95 10.15
CA TRP A 308 -15.26 -6.51 9.35
C TRP A 308 -14.68 -7.59 8.47
N LEU A 309 -14.36 -8.76 9.03
CA LEU A 309 -13.86 -9.90 8.27
C LEU A 309 -14.84 -10.30 7.16
N THR A 310 -16.13 -10.29 7.45
CA THR A 310 -17.18 -10.55 6.46
C THR A 310 -17.12 -9.52 5.32
N GLY A 311 -17.00 -8.22 5.65
CA GLY A 311 -16.84 -7.16 4.66
C GLY A 311 -15.59 -7.32 3.80
N THR A 312 -14.45 -7.66 4.41
CA THR A 312 -13.18 -7.94 3.73
C THR A 312 -13.31 -9.09 2.74
N VAL A 313 -13.92 -10.20 3.15
CA VAL A 313 -14.15 -11.37 2.29
C VAL A 313 -14.98 -10.97 1.06
N VAL A 314 -16.10 -10.29 1.28
CA VAL A 314 -16.98 -9.85 0.18
C VAL A 314 -16.24 -8.88 -0.76
N ALA A 315 -15.55 -7.88 -0.21
CA ALA A 315 -14.86 -6.88 -1.00
C ALA A 315 -13.68 -7.45 -1.78
N LEU A 316 -12.86 -8.33 -1.19
CA LEU A 316 -11.74 -8.98 -1.87
C LEU A 316 -12.22 -9.96 -2.94
N ALA A 317 -13.25 -10.76 -2.66
CA ALA A 317 -13.82 -11.65 -3.66
C ALA A 317 -14.38 -10.87 -4.86
N ALA A 318 -15.08 -9.76 -4.60
CA ALA A 318 -15.55 -8.86 -5.65
C ALA A 318 -14.37 -8.21 -6.41
N SER A 319 -13.32 -7.75 -5.70
CA SER A 319 -12.12 -7.17 -6.30
C SER A 319 -11.46 -8.12 -7.30
N LEU A 320 -11.20 -9.36 -6.88
CA LEU A 320 -10.60 -10.39 -7.73
C LEU A 320 -11.46 -10.69 -8.96
N ALA A 321 -12.78 -10.71 -8.82
CA ALA A 321 -13.69 -10.87 -9.95
C ALA A 321 -13.63 -9.67 -10.92
N LEU A 322 -13.59 -8.44 -10.40
CA LEU A 322 -13.44 -7.23 -11.22
C LEU A 322 -12.08 -7.16 -11.93
N GLU A 323 -11.01 -7.62 -11.28
CA GLU A 323 -9.67 -7.73 -11.86
C GLU A 323 -9.67 -8.74 -13.01
N LEU A 324 -10.35 -9.88 -12.87
CA LEU A 324 -10.54 -10.85 -13.94
C LEU A 324 -11.33 -10.25 -15.11
N VAL A 325 -12.40 -9.49 -14.83
CA VAL A 325 -13.16 -8.79 -15.87
C VAL A 325 -12.29 -7.79 -16.61
N ASP A 326 -11.52 -6.96 -15.90
CA ASP A 326 -10.60 -6.00 -16.52
C ASP A 326 -9.51 -6.70 -17.34
N LEU A 327 -8.99 -7.84 -16.87
CA LEU A 327 -8.04 -8.67 -17.62
C LEU A 327 -8.66 -9.15 -18.94
N LEU A 328 -9.89 -9.66 -18.90
CA LEU A 328 -10.62 -10.10 -20.09
C LEU A 328 -10.89 -8.94 -21.05
N VAL A 329 -11.28 -7.77 -20.54
CA VAL A 329 -11.46 -6.54 -21.35
C VAL A 329 -10.15 -6.17 -22.04
N LEU A 330 -9.02 -6.15 -21.33
CA LEU A 330 -7.72 -5.82 -21.91
C LEU A 330 -7.23 -6.86 -22.93
N ALA A 331 -7.56 -8.14 -22.72
CA ALA A 331 -7.19 -9.23 -23.61
C ALA A 331 -8.03 -9.28 -24.89
N LEU A 332 -9.35 -9.11 -24.78
CA LEU A 332 -10.30 -9.39 -25.85
C LEU A 332 -10.72 -8.14 -26.64
N VAL A 333 -10.73 -6.96 -26.02
CA VAL A 333 -11.22 -5.74 -26.69
C VAL A 333 -10.15 -5.20 -27.63
N GLU A 334 -10.54 -4.96 -28.88
CA GLU A 334 -9.68 -4.32 -29.87
C GLU A 334 -9.22 -2.93 -29.41
N SER A 335 -7.96 -2.59 -29.64
CA SER A 335 -7.40 -1.32 -29.16
C SER A 335 -7.98 -0.07 -29.82
N ARG A 336 -8.64 -0.24 -30.97
CA ARG A 336 -9.36 0.83 -31.67
C ARG A 336 -10.79 1.01 -31.18
N ALA A 337 -11.34 0.08 -30.39
CA ALA A 337 -12.70 0.16 -29.90
C ALA A 337 -12.90 1.38 -29.01
N ARG A 338 -13.87 2.23 -29.38
CA ARG A 338 -14.28 3.41 -28.63
C ARG A 338 -15.76 3.35 -28.34
N TRP A 339 -16.14 3.77 -27.14
CA TRP A 339 -17.52 3.98 -26.75
C TRP A 339 -17.67 5.41 -26.27
N ARG A 340 -18.59 6.18 -26.89
CA ARG A 340 -18.77 7.61 -26.61
C ARG A 340 -17.43 8.39 -26.63
N GLN A 341 -16.59 8.12 -27.64
CA GLN A 341 -15.24 8.69 -27.80
C GLN A 341 -14.18 8.25 -26.77
N VAL A 342 -14.54 7.41 -25.80
CA VAL A 342 -13.63 6.89 -24.79
C VAL A 342 -13.06 5.54 -25.23
N LYS A 343 -11.74 5.33 -25.11
CA LYS A 343 -11.09 4.05 -25.43
C LYS A 343 -11.53 2.97 -24.44
N MET A 344 -12.11 1.87 -24.92
CA MET A 344 -12.66 0.82 -24.06
C MET A 344 -11.60 -0.11 -23.45
N ARG A 345 -10.44 -0.26 -24.10
CA ARG A 345 -9.35 -1.12 -23.66
C ARG A 345 -8.57 -0.54 -22.47
N ARG A 346 -9.23 -0.47 -21.31
CA ARG A 346 -8.68 0.02 -20.03
C ARG A 346 -9.28 -0.77 -18.87
N PRO A 347 -8.59 -0.84 -17.72
CA PRO A 347 -9.06 -1.53 -16.52
C PRO A 347 -10.07 -0.66 -15.76
N TRP A 348 -11.25 -0.44 -16.36
CA TRP A 348 -12.23 0.49 -15.82
C TRP A 348 -12.75 0.08 -14.45
N CYS A 349 -12.98 -1.23 -14.23
CA CYS A 349 -13.61 -1.71 -13.02
C CYS A 349 -12.72 -1.45 -11.80
N THR A 350 -11.46 -1.86 -11.87
CA THR A 350 -10.46 -1.67 -10.80
C THR A 350 -10.14 -0.20 -10.56
N MET A 351 -10.08 0.64 -11.60
CA MET A 351 -9.86 2.08 -11.44
C MET A 351 -10.99 2.76 -10.67
N PHE A 352 -12.25 2.53 -11.07
CA PHE A 352 -13.39 3.17 -10.40
C PHE A 352 -13.65 2.56 -9.02
N CYS A 353 -13.69 1.23 -8.94
CA CYS A 353 -13.95 0.51 -7.69
C CYS A 353 -12.88 0.82 -6.64
N GLY A 354 -11.60 0.90 -7.03
CA GLY A 354 -10.53 1.25 -6.11
C GLY A 354 -10.66 2.64 -5.50
N VAL A 355 -11.10 3.64 -6.27
CA VAL A 355 -11.39 4.98 -5.71
C VAL A 355 -12.57 4.93 -4.74
N VAL A 356 -13.63 4.20 -5.09
CA VAL A 356 -14.81 4.03 -4.23
C VAL A 356 -14.43 3.34 -2.91
N ILE A 357 -13.60 2.29 -2.95
CA ILE A 357 -13.08 1.59 -1.76
C ILE A 357 -12.29 2.55 -0.88
N LEU A 358 -11.42 3.39 -1.44
CA LEU A 358 -10.66 4.38 -0.67
C LEU A 358 -11.57 5.43 -0.01
N ILE A 359 -12.58 5.93 -0.71
CA ILE A 359 -13.58 6.85 -0.14
C ILE A 359 -14.31 6.17 1.02
N PHE A 360 -14.77 4.93 0.82
CA PHE A 360 -15.42 4.14 1.85
C PHE A 360 -14.54 3.98 3.09
N TYR A 361 -13.24 3.70 2.92
CA TYR A 361 -12.32 3.62 4.05
C TYR A 361 -12.10 4.92 4.79
N VAL A 362 -12.05 6.05 4.09
CA VAL A 362 -11.94 7.35 4.75
C VAL A 362 -13.18 7.58 5.61
N ILE A 363 -14.38 7.43 5.03
CA ILE A 363 -15.64 7.65 5.74
C ILE A 363 -15.74 6.70 6.93
N TYR A 364 -15.55 5.41 6.69
CA TYR A 364 -15.65 4.42 7.75
C TYR A 364 -14.57 4.66 8.81
N GLY A 365 -13.32 4.89 8.43
CA GLY A 365 -12.22 5.16 9.35
C GLY A 365 -12.51 6.33 10.28
N VAL A 366 -13.11 7.41 9.77
CA VAL A 366 -13.58 8.54 10.58
C VAL A 366 -14.72 8.14 11.52
N LEU A 367 -15.72 7.40 11.02
CA LEU A 367 -16.84 6.93 11.85
C LEU A 367 -16.41 5.97 12.95
N ASN A 368 -15.44 5.10 12.67
CA ASN A 368 -14.91 4.15 13.64
C ASN A 368 -13.98 4.81 14.65
N ALA A 369 -13.17 5.78 14.22
CA ALA A 369 -12.31 6.54 15.11
C ALA A 369 -13.10 7.46 16.06
N SER A 370 -14.32 7.87 15.67
CA SER A 370 -15.20 8.74 16.45
C SER A 370 -16.13 8.01 17.43
N ARG A 371 -16.09 6.67 17.49
CA ARG A 371 -16.96 5.88 18.36
C ARG A 371 -16.14 4.97 19.26
N LEU A 372 -16.64 4.76 20.48
CA LEU A 372 -16.11 3.71 21.35
C LEU A 372 -16.51 2.32 20.82
N PRO A 373 -15.71 1.28 21.09
CA PRO A 373 -16.07 -0.09 20.74
C PRO A 373 -17.38 -0.51 21.41
N SER A 374 -18.13 -1.38 20.73
CA SER A 374 -19.35 -1.97 21.31
C SER A 374 -19.03 -2.69 22.62
N GLY A 375 -19.85 -2.43 23.64
CA GLY A 375 -19.62 -2.96 24.99
C GLY A 375 -18.71 -2.10 25.87
N MET A 376 -18.44 -0.86 25.46
CA MET A 376 -17.71 0.11 26.28
C MET A 376 -18.45 1.45 26.32
N THR A 377 -18.49 2.08 27.49
CA THR A 377 -19.04 3.44 27.68
C THR A 377 -17.95 4.46 27.93
N GLU A 378 -18.26 5.74 27.80
CA GLU A 378 -17.32 6.83 28.10
C GLU A 378 -16.89 6.83 29.56
N LEU A 379 -17.78 6.46 30.49
CA LEU A 379 -17.45 6.42 31.90
C LEU A 379 -16.85 5.07 32.29
N VAL A 380 -15.74 5.10 33.03
CA VAL A 380 -15.06 3.90 33.52
C VAL A 380 -14.63 4.02 34.98
N TRP A 381 -14.57 2.88 35.66
CA TRP A 381 -13.96 2.76 36.99
C TRP A 381 -12.75 1.85 36.90
N VAL A 382 -11.58 2.39 37.24
CA VAL A 382 -10.31 1.67 37.14
C VAL A 382 -9.91 1.17 38.52
N PHE A 383 -9.86 -0.14 38.66
CA PHE A 383 -9.44 -0.82 39.89
C PHE A 383 -7.93 -1.02 39.85
N ARG A 384 -7.25 -0.48 40.85
CA ARG A 384 -5.79 -0.54 40.99
C ARG A 384 -5.42 -1.26 42.29
N LYS A 385 -4.44 -2.15 42.21
CA LYS A 385 -3.88 -2.81 43.39
C LYS A 385 -2.37 -2.77 43.34
N GLU A 386 -1.78 -2.01 44.25
CA GLU A 386 -0.33 -1.88 44.34
C GLU A 386 0.25 -3.02 45.18
N PRO A 387 1.06 -3.94 44.61
CA PRO A 387 1.51 -5.13 45.31
C PRO A 387 2.39 -4.83 46.53
N SER A 388 3.18 -3.76 46.49
CA SER A 388 4.12 -3.35 47.54
C SER A 388 3.43 -2.79 48.77
N LEU A 389 2.29 -2.09 48.60
CA LEU A 389 1.57 -1.43 49.69
C LEU A 389 0.31 -2.18 50.12
N GLY A 390 -0.16 -3.15 49.31
CA GLY A 390 -1.43 -3.85 49.54
C GLY A 390 -2.66 -2.95 49.42
N ILE A 391 -2.49 -1.71 48.94
CA ILE A 391 -3.55 -0.73 48.82
C ILE A 391 -4.38 -1.02 47.57
N ALA A 392 -5.69 -1.13 47.77
CA ALA A 392 -6.69 -1.25 46.72
C ALA A 392 -7.37 0.11 46.53
N THR A 393 -7.26 0.68 45.33
CA THR A 393 -7.90 1.96 44.98
C THR A 393 -8.79 1.81 43.75
N VAL A 394 -9.82 2.63 43.70
CA VAL A 394 -10.66 2.83 42.52
C VAL A 394 -10.69 4.30 42.22
N CYS A 395 -10.51 4.63 40.96
CA CYS A 395 -10.74 5.97 40.47
C CYS A 395 -11.71 5.94 39.29
N ARG A 396 -12.49 7.01 39.18
CA ARG A 396 -13.44 7.28 38.09
C ARG A 396 -12.72 8.01 36.97
N GLY A 397 -12.83 7.55 35.74
CA GLY A 397 -12.25 8.22 34.58
C GLY A 397 -13.21 8.27 33.40
N THR A 398 -12.86 9.12 32.43
CA THR A 398 -13.56 9.21 31.15
C THR A 398 -12.65 8.70 30.04
N VAL A 399 -13.15 7.77 29.23
CA VAL A 399 -12.51 7.31 28.01
C VAL A 399 -13.23 7.85 26.80
N THR A 400 -12.47 8.38 25.84
CA THR A 400 -13.00 8.82 24.56
C THR A 400 -12.54 7.87 23.45
N ALA A 401 -13.24 7.92 22.33
CA ALA A 401 -12.72 7.32 21.11
C ALA A 401 -11.39 8.01 20.73
N ALA A 402 -10.51 7.29 20.03
CA ALA A 402 -9.21 7.81 19.62
C ALA A 402 -9.27 8.88 18.51
N ALA A 403 -10.39 9.59 18.36
CA ALA A 403 -10.62 10.57 17.31
C ALA A 403 -9.62 11.73 17.42
N LEU A 404 -8.55 11.61 16.60
CA LEU A 404 -7.46 12.56 16.35
C LEU A 404 -6.50 12.80 17.52
#